data_AF-A0A519Q5F7-F1
#
_entry.id   AF-A0A519Q5F7-F1
#
_cell.length_a   1.000
_cell.length_b   1.000
_cell.length_c   1.000
_cell.angle_alpha   90.00
_cell.angle_beta   90.00
_cell.angle_gamma   90.00
#
_symmetry.space_group_name_H-M   'P 1'
#
loop_
_entity.id
_entity.type
_entity.pdbx_description
1 polymer ?
#
loop_
_entity_poly.entity_id
_entity_poly.type
_entity_poly.pdbx_seq_one_letter_code
_entity_poly.pdbx_strand_id
1 'polypeptide(L)'
;MPEAYAADASARWAAAIRQRRKALVQRLGMGAAAALVYAPLMGWAFGVCWLLAYVAVQVIDLRVFAPIYAGTTNQMSRVRTAFGCVMLFSNAAFFGSLSIPLWLIGGPLGGVCAGLMLTAGAIYSTINAPGSRLVLACSASPQFAYLAATPFFMAVAGADASYITAVTVAVGVFIGFCLQTWKRMNDASLAEAGARLDADR
;
A
#
# COMPACT_ATOMS: atom_id res chain seq x y z
N MET A 1 3.56 -20.82 -25.05
CA MET A 1 3.78 -19.39 -24.67
C MET A 1 2.93 -18.91 -23.49
N PRO A 2 1.64 -19.27 -23.32
CA PRO A 2 0.83 -18.81 -22.17
C PRO A 2 1.31 -19.34 -20.81
N GLU A 3 1.79 -20.58 -20.77
CA GLU A 3 2.23 -21.24 -19.53
C GLU A 3 3.54 -20.67 -18.98
N ALA A 4 4.50 -20.35 -19.84
CA ALA A 4 5.76 -19.70 -19.44
C ALA A 4 5.51 -18.29 -18.87
N TYR A 5 4.59 -17.53 -19.47
CA TYR A 5 4.17 -16.22 -18.96
C TYR A 5 3.43 -16.34 -17.62
N ALA A 6 2.56 -17.34 -17.45
CA ALA A 6 1.86 -17.58 -16.20
C ALA A 6 2.82 -18.02 -15.07
N ALA A 7 3.82 -18.84 -15.39
CA ALA A 7 4.86 -19.24 -14.46
C ALA A 7 5.71 -18.03 -14.00
N ASP A 8 6.14 -17.17 -14.93
CA ASP A 8 6.87 -15.93 -14.60
C ASP A 8 6.03 -14.98 -13.73
N ALA A 9 4.76 -14.77 -14.09
CA ALA A 9 3.83 -13.96 -13.30
C ALA A 9 3.64 -14.49 -11.87
N SER A 10 3.56 -15.81 -11.70
CA SER A 10 3.44 -16.46 -10.38
C SER A 10 4.71 -16.32 -9.54
N ALA A 11 5.89 -16.46 -10.16
CA ALA A 11 7.17 -16.28 -9.51
C ALA A 11 7.36 -14.84 -9.01
N ARG A 12 6.97 -13.87 -9.85
CA ARG A 12 7.01 -12.42 -9.53
C ARG A 12 6.02 -12.06 -8.41
N TRP A 13 4.84 -12.66 -8.40
CA TRP A 13 3.89 -12.55 -7.29
C TRP A 13 4.50 -13.07 -5.98
N ALA A 14 5.04 -14.29 -5.97
CA ALA A 14 5.63 -14.89 -4.78
C ALA A 14 6.84 -14.07 -4.26
N ALA A 15 7.66 -13.54 -5.16
CA ALA A 15 8.78 -12.65 -4.82
C ALA A 15 8.30 -11.35 -4.13
N ALA A 16 7.28 -10.69 -4.69
CA ALA A 16 6.70 -9.48 -4.10
C ALA A 16 6.08 -9.75 -2.71
N ILE A 17 5.37 -10.87 -2.55
CA ILE A 17 4.80 -11.27 -1.25
C ILE A 17 5.90 -11.55 -0.22
N ARG A 18 6.99 -12.21 -0.60
CA ARG A 18 8.16 -12.41 0.29
C ARG A 18 8.82 -11.10 0.69
N GLN A 19 8.92 -10.13 -0.22
CA GLN A 19 9.44 -8.81 0.10
C GLN A 19 8.56 -8.09 1.12
N ARG A 20 7.23 -8.15 0.99
CA ARG A 20 6.30 -7.59 1.98
C ARG A 20 6.46 -8.20 3.39
N ARG A 21 6.90 -9.46 3.50
CA ARG A 21 7.22 -10.06 4.81
C ARG A 21 8.42 -9.38 5.46
N LYS A 22 9.46 -9.07 4.69
CA LYS A 22 10.65 -8.35 5.20
C LYS A 22 10.28 -6.97 5.73
N ALA A 23 9.32 -6.31 5.10
CA ALA A 23 8.82 -5.01 5.50
C ALA A 23 7.73 -5.04 6.60
N LEU A 24 7.41 -6.20 7.18
CA LEU A 24 6.38 -6.32 8.23
C LEU A 24 6.71 -5.49 9.48
N VAL A 25 7.96 -5.52 9.94
CA VAL A 25 8.40 -4.74 11.11
C VAL A 25 8.20 -3.26 10.85
N GLN A 26 8.53 -2.79 9.65
CA GLN A 26 8.29 -1.41 9.25
C GLN A 26 6.79 -1.07 9.27
N ARG A 27 5.92 -1.95 8.75
CA ARG A 27 4.46 -1.74 8.78
C ARG A 27 3.91 -1.64 10.21
N LEU A 28 4.31 -2.57 11.08
CA LEU A 28 3.90 -2.57 12.48
C LEU A 28 4.43 -1.34 13.23
N GLY A 29 5.69 -0.96 13.00
CA GLY A 29 6.30 0.24 13.58
C GLY A 29 5.57 1.51 13.14
N MET A 30 5.29 1.66 11.84
CA MET A 30 4.52 2.80 11.31
C MET A 30 3.10 2.83 11.87
N GLY A 31 2.42 1.69 11.97
CA GLY A 31 1.07 1.60 12.55
C GLY A 31 1.05 1.95 14.03
N ALA A 32 2.01 1.46 14.81
CA ALA A 32 2.15 1.79 16.23
C ALA A 32 2.48 3.27 16.44
N ALA A 33 3.41 3.83 15.64
CA ALA A 33 3.75 5.25 15.68
C ALA A 33 2.54 6.12 15.30
N ALA A 34 1.78 5.76 14.26
CA ALA A 34 0.55 6.46 13.88
C ALA A 34 -0.47 6.44 15.02
N ALA A 35 -0.74 5.27 15.61
CA ALA A 35 -1.66 5.16 16.74
C ALA A 35 -1.23 6.01 17.95
N LEU A 36 0.06 6.03 18.26
CA LEU A 36 0.62 6.83 19.36
C LEU A 36 0.52 8.33 19.09
N VAL A 37 0.92 8.77 17.90
CA VAL A 37 0.94 10.19 17.51
C VAL A 37 -0.47 10.76 17.39
N TYR A 38 -1.45 9.95 16.98
CA TYR A 38 -2.84 10.39 16.83
C TYR A 38 -3.70 10.15 18.08
N ALA A 39 -3.19 9.45 19.10
CA ALA A 39 -3.91 9.24 20.36
C ALA A 39 -4.33 10.55 21.07
N PRO A 40 -3.53 11.63 21.11
CA PRO A 40 -3.97 12.91 21.68
C PRO A 40 -5.13 13.54 20.89
N LEU A 41 -5.23 13.26 19.60
CA LEU A 41 -6.21 13.86 18.69
C LEU A 41 -7.53 13.08 18.67
N MET A 42 -7.46 11.75 18.78
CA MET A 42 -8.61 10.84 18.63
C MET A 42 -9.00 10.12 19.94
N GLY A 43 -8.20 10.29 20.99
CA GLY A 43 -8.35 9.58 22.25
C GLY A 43 -7.63 8.24 22.28
N TRP A 44 -7.15 7.86 23.46
CA TRP A 44 -6.42 6.62 23.71
C TRP A 44 -7.23 5.36 23.39
N ALA A 45 -8.52 5.35 23.71
CA ALA A 45 -9.39 4.22 23.42
C ALA A 45 -9.45 3.93 21.91
N PHE A 46 -9.60 4.97 21.08
CA PHE A 46 -9.58 4.83 19.63
C PHE A 46 -8.21 4.31 19.14
N GLY A 47 -7.12 4.93 19.59
CA GLY A 47 -5.76 4.53 19.18
C GLY A 47 -5.45 3.07 19.50
N VAL A 48 -5.81 2.59 20.70
CA VAL A 48 -5.61 1.19 21.11
C VAL A 48 -6.50 0.25 20.31
N CYS A 49 -7.80 0.54 20.17
CA CYS A 49 -8.71 -0.31 19.39
C CYS A 49 -8.27 -0.40 17.92
N TRP A 50 -7.88 0.72 17.33
CA TRP A 50 -7.39 0.77 15.95
C TRP A 50 -6.09 -0.02 15.79
N LEU A 51 -5.14 0.13 16.72
CA LEU A 51 -3.87 -0.61 16.69
C LEU A 51 -4.10 -2.12 16.82
N LEU A 52 -4.97 -2.56 17.74
CA LEU A 52 -5.32 -3.97 17.90
C LEU A 52 -5.96 -4.54 16.64
N ALA A 53 -6.89 -3.80 16.03
CA ALA A 53 -7.49 -4.19 14.75
C ALA A 53 -6.45 -4.24 13.61
N TYR A 54 -5.52 -3.28 13.57
CA TYR A 54 -4.44 -3.28 12.58
C TYR A 54 -3.50 -4.47 12.75
N VAL A 55 -3.13 -4.81 13.99
CA VAL A 55 -2.34 -6.01 14.30
C VAL A 55 -3.09 -7.27 13.88
N ALA A 56 -4.40 -7.35 14.16
CA ALA A 56 -5.22 -8.47 13.71
C ALA A 56 -5.22 -8.62 12.17
N VAL A 57 -5.32 -7.51 11.43
CA VAL A 57 -5.18 -7.49 9.96
C VAL A 57 -3.80 -8.00 9.53
N GLN A 58 -2.71 -7.61 10.21
CA GLN A 58 -1.37 -8.15 9.90
C GLN A 58 -1.24 -9.65 10.22
N VAL A 59 -1.88 -10.14 11.28
CA VAL A 59 -1.88 -11.58 11.60
C VAL A 59 -2.64 -12.37 10.53
N ILE A 60 -3.77 -11.87 10.06
CA ILE A 60 -4.53 -12.49 8.97
C ILE A 60 -3.70 -12.48 7.67
N ASP A 61 -3.01 -11.37 7.36
CA ASP A 61 -2.06 -11.25 6.22
C ASP A 61 -1.04 -12.38 6.27
N LEU A 62 -0.44 -12.59 7.46
CA LEU A 62 0.54 -13.64 7.68
C LEU A 62 -0.02 -15.05 7.46
N ARG A 63 -1.25 -15.31 7.90
CA ARG A 63 -1.91 -16.62 7.75
C ARG A 63 -2.27 -16.90 6.30
N VAL A 64 -2.80 -15.92 5.57
CA VAL A 64 -3.17 -16.04 4.16
C VAL A 64 -1.94 -16.37 3.29
N PHE A 65 -0.81 -15.73 3.57
CA PHE A 65 0.43 -15.89 2.80
C PHE A 65 1.43 -16.90 3.39
N ALA A 66 1.08 -17.58 4.49
CA ALA A 66 1.95 -18.57 5.14
C ALA A 66 2.55 -19.63 4.18
N PRO A 67 1.81 -20.20 3.21
CA PRO A 67 2.37 -21.19 2.28
C PRO A 67 3.50 -20.63 1.38
N ILE A 68 3.43 -19.36 1.01
CA ILE A 68 4.46 -18.67 0.23
C ILE A 68 5.68 -18.38 1.11
N TYR A 69 5.45 -18.03 2.38
CA TYR A 69 6.51 -17.74 3.35
C TYR A 69 7.28 -18.98 3.79
N ALA A 70 6.61 -20.13 3.87
CA ALA A 70 7.21 -21.43 4.16
C ALA A 70 7.96 -22.03 2.96
N GLY A 71 7.89 -21.40 1.77
CA GLY A 71 8.49 -21.92 0.55
C GLY A 71 7.79 -23.16 -0.02
N THR A 72 6.64 -23.55 0.55
CA THR A 72 5.90 -24.75 0.14
C THR A 72 5.31 -24.60 -1.25
N THR A 73 4.88 -23.39 -1.63
CA THR A 73 4.41 -23.12 -2.99
C THR A 73 4.84 -21.74 -3.49
N ASN A 74 5.27 -21.67 -4.76
CA ASN A 74 5.43 -20.41 -5.49
C ASN A 74 4.19 -20.05 -6.32
N GLN A 75 3.26 -21.00 -6.45
CA GLN A 75 2.01 -20.82 -7.18
C GLN A 75 0.83 -20.92 -6.20
N MET A 76 -0.06 -19.93 -6.26
CA MET A 76 -1.36 -19.98 -5.59
C MET A 76 -2.43 -20.28 -6.63
N SER A 77 -3.45 -21.07 -6.25
CA SER A 77 -4.64 -21.26 -7.09
C SER A 77 -5.32 -19.91 -7.35
N ARG A 78 -6.05 -19.78 -8.46
CA ARG A 78 -6.74 -18.51 -8.82
C ARG A 78 -7.61 -17.96 -7.69
N VAL A 79 -8.28 -18.84 -6.95
CA VAL A 79 -9.10 -18.49 -5.77
C VAL A 79 -8.24 -17.92 -4.65
N ARG A 80 -7.11 -18.55 -4.32
CA ARG A 80 -6.18 -18.05 -3.29
C ARG A 80 -5.53 -16.73 -3.69
N THR A 81 -5.21 -16.55 -4.97
CA THR A 81 -4.71 -15.26 -5.47
C THR A 81 -5.75 -14.17 -5.31
N ALA A 82 -7.04 -14.44 -5.60
CA ALA A 82 -8.12 -13.49 -5.36
C ALA A 82 -8.25 -13.13 -3.87
N PHE A 83 -8.21 -14.12 -2.96
CA PHE A 83 -8.16 -13.86 -1.52
C PHE A 83 -6.94 -13.03 -1.10
N GLY A 84 -5.76 -13.31 -1.68
CA GLY A 84 -4.56 -12.52 -1.48
C GLY A 84 -4.73 -11.06 -1.93
N CYS A 85 -5.35 -10.82 -3.09
CA CYS A 85 -5.68 -9.48 -3.57
C CYS A 85 -6.60 -8.73 -2.60
N VAL A 86 -7.67 -9.39 -2.17
CA VAL A 86 -8.62 -8.82 -1.20
C VAL A 86 -7.88 -8.47 0.09
N MET A 87 -7.02 -9.36 0.58
CA MET A 87 -6.23 -9.11 1.78
C MET A 87 -5.28 -7.92 1.64
N LEU A 88 -4.56 -7.82 0.51
CA LEU A 88 -3.67 -6.69 0.22
C LEU A 88 -4.43 -5.37 0.18
N PHE A 89 -5.60 -5.38 -0.48
CA PHE A 89 -6.48 -4.24 -0.58
C PHE A 89 -7.03 -3.85 0.80
N SER A 90 -7.59 -4.79 1.56
CA SER A 90 -8.11 -4.56 2.90
C SER A 90 -7.04 -4.05 3.86
N ASN A 91 -5.82 -4.56 3.81
CA ASN A 91 -4.72 -4.11 4.65
C ASN A 91 -4.35 -2.64 4.34
N ALA A 92 -4.19 -2.32 3.06
CA ALA A 92 -3.91 -0.94 2.63
C ALA A 92 -5.10 0.00 2.90
N ALA A 93 -6.33 -0.46 2.70
CA ALA A 93 -7.55 0.30 2.96
C ALA A 93 -7.74 0.58 4.46
N PHE A 94 -7.43 -0.39 5.32
CA PHE A 94 -7.50 -0.22 6.77
C PHE A 94 -6.47 0.80 7.25
N PHE A 95 -5.24 0.73 6.76
CA PHE A 95 -4.24 1.76 7.09
C PHE A 95 -4.67 3.14 6.59
N GLY A 96 -5.09 3.24 5.33
CA GLY A 96 -5.56 4.51 4.74
C GLY A 96 -6.82 5.06 5.40
N SER A 97 -7.64 4.22 6.03
CA SER A 97 -8.87 4.65 6.71
C SER A 97 -8.63 5.64 7.84
N LEU A 98 -7.42 5.68 8.43
CA LEU A 98 -7.03 6.70 9.41
C LEU A 98 -7.12 8.12 8.86
N SER A 99 -7.05 8.30 7.54
CA SER A 99 -7.24 9.60 6.90
C SER A 99 -8.63 10.20 7.16
N ILE A 100 -9.66 9.37 7.25
CA ILE A 100 -11.05 9.82 7.45
C ILE A 100 -11.21 10.53 8.80
N PRO A 101 -10.92 9.91 9.95
CA PRO A 101 -11.04 10.60 11.23
C PRO A 101 -10.04 11.76 11.35
N LEU A 102 -8.90 11.72 10.66
CA LEU A 102 -7.96 12.85 10.61
C LEU A 102 -8.61 14.08 9.97
N TRP A 103 -9.35 13.90 8.88
CA TRP A 103 -10.12 14.98 8.26
C TRP A 103 -11.29 15.44 9.14
N LEU A 104 -12.05 14.51 9.70
CA LEU A 104 -13.29 14.83 10.43
C LEU A 104 -13.03 15.46 11.81
N ILE A 105 -12.01 14.99 12.52
CA ILE A 105 -11.71 15.43 13.90
C ILE A 105 -10.61 16.49 13.90
N GLY A 106 -9.57 16.31 13.08
CA GLY A 106 -8.42 17.21 13.03
C GLY A 106 -8.59 18.43 12.13
N GLY A 107 -9.69 18.51 11.38
CA GLY A 107 -9.95 19.61 10.44
C GLY A 107 -8.85 19.77 9.39
N PRO A 108 -8.52 21.01 8.96
CA PRO A 108 -7.52 21.25 7.93
C PRO A 108 -6.12 20.73 8.27
N LEU A 109 -5.68 20.88 9.53
CA LEU A 109 -4.36 20.39 9.97
C LEU A 109 -4.33 18.86 10.02
N GLY A 110 -5.43 18.23 10.43
CA GLY A 110 -5.59 16.78 10.32
C GLY A 110 -5.53 16.31 8.86
N GLY A 111 -6.09 17.08 7.92
CA GLY A 111 -5.96 16.85 6.49
C GLY A 111 -4.52 16.85 5.98
N VAL A 112 -3.66 17.73 6.49
CA VAL A 112 -2.22 17.72 6.19
C VAL A 112 -1.56 16.43 6.68
N CYS A 113 -1.85 16.01 7.92
CA CYS A 113 -1.36 14.75 8.47
C CYS A 113 -1.85 13.55 7.65
N ALA A 114 -3.11 13.55 7.22
CA ALA A 114 -3.68 12.52 6.36
C ALA A 114 -2.93 12.45 5.03
N GLY A 115 -2.68 13.59 4.37
CA GLY A 115 -1.91 13.64 3.13
C GLY A 115 -0.51 13.05 3.25
N LEU A 116 0.24 13.43 4.29
CA LEU A 116 1.58 12.87 4.56
C LEU A 116 1.55 11.36 4.81
N MET A 117 0.57 10.88 5.58
CA MET A 117 0.42 9.46 5.86
C MET A 117 0.05 8.66 4.61
N LEU A 118 -0.92 9.14 3.82
CA LEU A 118 -1.38 8.47 2.60
C LEU A 118 -0.29 8.43 1.52
N THR A 119 0.47 9.51 1.36
CA THR A 119 1.61 9.55 0.43
C THR A 119 2.72 8.59 0.86
N ALA A 120 3.05 8.52 2.14
CA ALA A 120 3.99 7.53 2.66
C ALA A 120 3.51 6.08 2.39
N GLY A 121 2.21 5.81 2.60
CA GLY A 121 1.59 4.52 2.29
C GLY A 121 1.65 4.17 0.79
N ALA A 122 1.42 5.14 -0.09
CA ALA A 122 1.50 4.96 -1.54
C ALA A 122 2.93 4.68 -2.04
N ILE A 123 3.93 5.38 -1.48
CA ILE A 123 5.34 5.12 -1.76
C ILE A 123 5.73 3.72 -1.27
N TYR A 124 5.32 3.35 -0.07
CA TYR A 124 5.55 2.01 0.47
C TYR A 124 4.98 0.92 -0.45
N SER A 125 3.74 1.07 -0.93
CA SER A 125 3.10 0.13 -1.85
C SER A 125 3.84 0.05 -3.19
N THR A 126 4.32 1.19 -3.70
CA THR A 126 5.16 1.27 -4.90
C THR A 126 6.48 0.50 -4.74
N ILE A 127 7.19 0.71 -3.63
CA ILE A 127 8.51 0.08 -3.40
C ILE A 127 8.39 -1.43 -3.18
N ASN A 128 7.34 -1.88 -2.50
CA ASN A 128 7.17 -3.28 -2.08
C ASN A 128 6.36 -4.16 -3.06
N ALA A 129 6.14 -3.68 -4.29
CA ALA A 129 5.45 -4.43 -5.34
C ALA A 129 6.31 -4.68 -6.61
N PRO A 130 7.64 -4.92 -6.55
CA PRO A 130 8.41 -5.09 -7.77
C PRO A 130 7.98 -6.36 -8.50
N GLY A 131 7.98 -6.30 -9.83
CA GLY A 131 7.64 -7.45 -10.65
C GLY A 131 6.14 -7.71 -10.81
N SER A 132 5.25 -7.18 -9.95
CA SER A 132 3.82 -7.53 -10.01
C SER A 132 2.89 -6.32 -10.06
N ARG A 133 2.31 -6.07 -11.24
CA ARG A 133 1.27 -5.04 -11.45
C ARG A 133 0.05 -5.27 -10.57
N LEU A 134 -0.27 -6.52 -10.29
CA LEU A 134 -1.45 -6.91 -9.53
C LEU A 134 -1.24 -6.65 -8.02
N VAL A 135 -0.05 -6.91 -7.46
CA VAL A 135 0.29 -6.47 -6.09
C VAL A 135 0.23 -4.96 -5.98
N LEU A 136 0.78 -4.23 -6.96
CA LEU A 136 0.74 -2.77 -6.99
C LEU A 136 -0.72 -2.28 -7.00
N ALA A 137 -1.53 -2.77 -7.92
CA ALA A 137 -2.93 -2.37 -8.04
C ALA A 137 -3.70 -2.61 -6.74
N CYS A 138 -3.56 -3.79 -6.12
CA CYS A 138 -4.26 -4.09 -4.87
C CYS A 138 -3.77 -3.26 -3.67
N SER A 139 -2.46 -2.98 -3.58
CA SER A 139 -1.90 -2.30 -2.40
C SER A 139 -1.83 -0.77 -2.51
N ALA A 140 -1.77 -0.22 -3.72
CA ALA A 140 -1.73 1.23 -3.95
C ALA A 140 -3.12 1.84 -4.18
N SER A 141 -4.08 1.07 -4.74
CA SER A 141 -5.41 1.60 -5.06
C SER A 141 -6.15 2.21 -3.88
N PRO A 142 -6.12 1.67 -2.64
CA PRO A 142 -6.80 2.32 -1.53
C PRO A 142 -6.17 3.67 -1.19
N GLN A 143 -4.84 3.76 -1.22
CA GLN A 143 -4.11 4.99 -0.91
C GLN A 143 -4.40 6.06 -1.96
N PHE A 144 -4.42 5.69 -3.24
CA PHE A 144 -4.80 6.60 -4.32
C PHE A 144 -6.26 7.02 -4.24
N ALA A 145 -7.17 6.13 -3.86
CA ALA A 145 -8.58 6.46 -3.66
C ALA A 145 -8.76 7.48 -2.53
N TYR A 146 -8.10 7.29 -1.39
CA TYR A 146 -8.14 8.26 -0.29
C TYR A 146 -7.49 9.60 -0.67
N LEU A 147 -6.36 9.58 -1.38
CA LEU A 147 -5.74 10.80 -1.89
C LEU A 147 -6.67 11.53 -2.87
N ALA A 148 -7.32 10.81 -3.78
CA ALA A 148 -8.29 11.37 -4.72
C ALA A 148 -9.55 11.91 -4.03
N ALA A 149 -9.86 11.46 -2.81
CA ALA A 149 -10.94 12.03 -2.00
C ALA A 149 -10.52 13.33 -1.27
N THR A 150 -9.22 13.66 -1.21
CA THR A 150 -8.71 14.89 -0.56
C THR A 150 -9.40 16.18 -1.04
N PRO A 151 -9.56 16.43 -2.36
CA PRO A 151 -10.24 17.64 -2.84
C PRO A 151 -11.68 17.74 -2.33
N PHE A 152 -12.38 16.60 -2.21
CA PHE A 152 -13.74 16.55 -1.68
C PHE A 152 -13.77 16.94 -0.19
N PHE A 153 -12.87 16.39 0.63
CA PHE A 153 -12.77 16.79 2.03
C PHE A 153 -12.41 18.27 2.20
N MET A 154 -11.55 18.81 1.34
CA MET A 154 -11.23 20.24 1.33
C MET A 154 -12.43 21.10 0.96
N ALA A 155 -13.23 20.70 -0.03
CA ALA A 155 -14.46 21.40 -0.40
C ALA A 155 -15.47 21.43 0.76
N VAL A 156 -15.67 20.30 1.44
CA VAL A 156 -16.57 20.22 2.61
C VAL A 156 -16.07 21.09 3.77
N ALA A 157 -14.75 21.23 3.93
CA ALA A 157 -14.14 22.12 4.91
C ALA A 157 -14.18 23.62 4.53
N GLY A 158 -14.77 23.98 3.38
CA GLY A 158 -14.91 25.37 2.93
C GLY A 158 -13.63 25.96 2.34
N ALA A 159 -12.72 25.14 1.81
CA ALA A 159 -11.52 25.63 1.15
C ALA A 159 -11.84 26.40 -0.14
N ASP A 160 -11.02 27.42 -0.45
CA ASP A 160 -11.15 28.16 -1.70
C ASP A 160 -10.89 27.26 -2.93
N ALA A 161 -11.57 27.56 -4.04
CA ALA A 161 -11.46 26.82 -5.29
C ALA A 161 -10.02 26.76 -5.83
N SER A 162 -9.21 27.78 -5.56
CA SER A 162 -7.79 27.83 -5.95
C SER A 162 -6.98 26.74 -5.23
N TYR A 163 -7.25 26.47 -3.96
CA TYR A 163 -6.57 25.41 -3.21
C TYR A 163 -7.07 24.01 -3.61
N ILE A 164 -8.36 23.88 -3.92
CA ILE A 164 -8.95 22.60 -4.36
C ILE A 164 -8.38 22.19 -5.73
N THR A 165 -8.24 23.14 -6.65
CA THR A 165 -7.62 22.88 -7.96
C THR A 165 -6.14 22.53 -7.80
N ALA A 166 -5.39 23.28 -6.99
CA ALA A 166 -3.99 23.01 -6.71
C ALA A 166 -3.77 21.61 -6.12
N VAL A 167 -4.55 21.20 -5.11
CA VAL A 167 -4.41 19.88 -4.50
C VAL A 167 -4.79 18.76 -5.46
N THR A 168 -5.80 18.96 -6.32
CA THR A 168 -6.23 17.98 -7.32
C THR A 168 -5.10 17.70 -8.31
N VAL A 169 -4.44 18.74 -8.80
CA VAL A 169 -3.27 18.60 -9.68
C VAL A 169 -2.11 17.93 -8.94
N ALA A 170 -1.82 18.35 -7.71
CA ALA A 170 -0.74 17.76 -6.92
C ALA A 170 -0.93 16.25 -6.67
N VAL A 171 -2.15 15.83 -6.33
CA VAL A 171 -2.51 14.40 -6.18
C VAL A 171 -2.30 13.66 -7.49
N GLY A 172 -2.76 14.21 -8.62
CA GLY A 172 -2.56 13.60 -9.94
C GLY A 172 -1.09 13.41 -10.30
N VAL A 173 -0.27 14.45 -10.09
CA VAL A 173 1.19 14.40 -10.30
C VAL A 173 1.84 13.36 -9.40
N PHE A 174 1.47 13.31 -8.11
CA PHE A 174 2.03 12.35 -7.16
C PHE A 174 1.69 10.89 -7.52
N ILE A 175 0.45 10.62 -7.92
CA ILE A 175 0.05 9.29 -8.40
C ILE A 175 0.85 8.92 -9.65
N GLY A 176 0.98 9.84 -10.61
CA GLY A 176 1.81 9.65 -11.81
C GLY A 176 3.27 9.35 -11.48
N PHE A 177 3.86 10.08 -10.53
CA PHE A 177 5.21 9.85 -10.05
C PHE A 177 5.38 8.48 -9.39
N CYS A 178 4.43 8.04 -8.55
CA CYS A 178 4.46 6.71 -7.95
C CYS A 178 4.44 5.62 -9.02
N LEU A 179 3.54 5.72 -10.00
CA LEU A 179 3.44 4.73 -11.10
C LEU A 179 4.68 4.72 -11.99
N GLN A 180 5.24 5.89 -12.30
CA GLN A 180 6.48 5.99 -13.08
C GLN A 180 7.68 5.43 -12.32
N THR A 181 7.77 5.71 -11.02
CA THR A 181 8.82 5.17 -10.14
C THR A 181 8.72 3.67 -10.06
N TRP A 182 7.51 3.12 -9.84
CA TRP A 182 7.27 1.69 -9.88
C TRP A 182 7.74 1.07 -11.20
N LYS A 183 7.35 1.67 -12.33
CA LYS A 183 7.73 1.19 -13.66
C LYS A 183 9.26 1.13 -13.82
N ARG A 184 9.96 2.22 -13.47
CA ARG A 184 11.43 2.29 -13.53
C ARG A 184 12.08 1.23 -12.64
N MET A 185 11.60 1.06 -11.41
CA MET A 185 12.11 0.03 -10.50
C MET A 185 11.88 -1.37 -11.07
N ASN A 186 10.70 -1.64 -11.62
CA ASN A 186 10.38 -2.92 -12.23
C ASN A 186 11.26 -3.21 -13.45
N ASP A 187 11.49 -2.21 -14.31
CA ASP A 187 12.34 -2.36 -15.50
C ASP A 187 13.81 -2.60 -15.10
N ALA A 188 14.30 -1.92 -14.06
CA ALA A 188 15.63 -2.16 -13.51
C ALA A 188 15.77 -3.57 -12.90
N SER A 189 14.77 -4.04 -12.14
CA SER A 189 14.76 -5.40 -11.60
C SER A 189 14.74 -6.48 -12.70
N LEU A 190 14.05 -6.22 -13.81
CA LEU A 190 14.04 -7.13 -14.97
C LEU A 190 15.39 -7.15 -15.68
N ALA A 191 16.03 -5.99 -15.85
CA ALA A 191 17.36 -5.91 -16.45
C ALA A 191 18.40 -6.64 -15.59
N GLU A 192 18.34 -6.50 -14.26
CA GLU A 192 19.22 -7.22 -13.34
C GLU A 192 19.01 -8.73 -13.39
N ALA A 193 17.75 -9.19 -13.44
CA ALA A 193 17.43 -10.61 -13.57
C ALA A 193 17.95 -11.20 -14.90
N GLY A 194 17.84 -10.45 -16.01
CA GLY A 194 18.40 -10.83 -17.31
C GLY A 194 19.92 -10.93 -17.28
N ALA A 195 20.60 -9.91 -16.72
CA ALA A 195 22.05 -9.90 -16.62
C ALA A 195 22.60 -11.05 -15.76
N ARG A 196 21.91 -11.45 -14.69
CA ARG A 196 22.29 -12.63 -13.88
C ARG A 196 22.19 -13.93 -14.68
N LEU A 197 21.11 -14.10 -15.45
CA LEU A 197 20.94 -15.30 -16.29
C LEU A 197 21.98 -15.40 -17.41
N ASP A 198 22.42 -14.26 -17.95
CA ASP A 198 23.49 -14.20 -18.96
C ASP A 198 24.88 -14.41 -18.35
N ALA A 199 25.10 -14.05 -17.08
CA ALA A 199 26.35 -14.30 -16.36
C ALA A 199 26.50 -15.76 -15.89
N ASP A 200 25.39 -16.47 -15.68
CA ASP A 200 25.37 -17.90 -15.30
C ASP A 200 25.53 -18.84 -16.53
N ARG A 201 25.61 -18.30 -17.75
CA ARG A 201 25.83 -19.04 -19.02
C ARG A 201 27.28 -18.99 -19.46
#